data_AF-A0A3M2DKN1-F1
#
_entry.id   AF-A0A3M2DKN1-F1
#
_cell.length_a   1.000
_cell.length_b   1.000
_cell.length_c   1.000
_cell.angle_alpha   90.00
_cell.angle_beta   90.00
_cell.angle_gamma   90.00
#
_symmetry.space_group_name_H-M   'P 1'
#
loop_
_entity.id
_entity.type
_entity.pdbx_description
1 polymer ?
#
loop_
_entity_poly.entity_id
_entity_poly.type
_entity_poly.pdbx_seq_one_letter_code
_entity_poly.pdbx_strand_id
1 'polypeptide(L)'
;MSDWPSEILRSSPYAAAVIDRAGRLLYANARAAALADALRGAGASATTNAELVARLHASARDGLPVRVTLADGRAWHIRAWPVGDGAIAIAGSPAPRPSEHIDRVRVGLGLGRDEAALAVMVARGLSNKDIAARYDVPVGTVSTRLWRLYRKLDVRNRAELAHAIAERALVDVRLDREPGA
;
A
#
# COMPACT_ATOMS: atom_id res chain seq x y z
N MET A 1 35.22 10.31 -0.09
CA MET A 1 34.01 10.61 -0.88
C MET A 1 32.84 10.02 -0.13
N SER A 2 31.90 10.83 0.36
CA SER A 2 30.77 10.31 1.14
C SER A 2 29.90 9.41 0.27
N ASP A 3 29.51 8.27 0.82
CA ASP A 3 28.55 7.34 0.21
C ASP A 3 27.13 7.86 0.45
N TRP A 4 26.79 8.91 -0.31
CA TRP A 4 25.52 9.61 -0.25
C TRP A 4 24.28 8.70 -0.35
N PRO A 5 24.25 7.65 -1.21
CA PRO A 5 23.14 6.69 -1.23
C PRO A 5 22.86 6.05 0.15
N SER A 6 23.90 5.54 0.81
CA SER A 6 23.73 4.92 2.13
C SER A 6 23.35 5.94 3.21
N GLU A 7 23.85 7.17 3.11
CA GLU A 7 23.54 8.24 4.04
C GLU A 7 22.08 8.70 3.97
N ILE A 8 21.54 8.86 2.75
CA ILE A 8 20.12 9.15 2.52
C ILE A 8 19.24 8.02 3.09
N LEU A 9 19.59 6.76 2.84
CA LEU A 9 18.80 5.63 3.33
C LEU A 9 18.84 5.51 4.85
N ARG A 10 19.95 5.89 5.50
CA ARG A 10 20.08 5.91 6.97
C ARG A 10 19.25 7.03 7.61
N SER A 11 19.21 8.21 7.01
CA SER A 11 18.45 9.37 7.53
C SER A 11 16.97 9.37 7.12
N SER A 12 16.59 8.51 6.16
CA SER A 12 15.24 8.42 5.64
C SER A 12 14.18 8.11 6.72
N PRO A 13 13.03 8.80 6.70
CA PRO A 13 11.89 8.46 7.55
C PRO A 13 11.17 7.17 7.08
N TYR A 14 11.57 6.59 5.96
CA TYR A 14 10.99 5.38 5.41
C TYR A 14 11.79 4.14 5.80
N ALA A 15 11.12 3.02 6.00
CA ALA A 15 11.78 1.72 6.12
C ALA A 15 12.25 1.31 4.72
N ALA A 16 13.54 0.99 4.55
CA ALA A 16 14.10 0.53 3.28
C ALA A 16 14.89 -0.76 3.49
N ALA A 17 14.60 -1.78 2.69
CA ALA A 17 15.28 -3.07 2.73
C ALA A 17 15.45 -3.67 1.34
N VAL A 18 16.38 -4.61 1.20
CA VAL A 18 16.54 -5.43 0.00
C VAL A 18 16.58 -6.88 0.43
N ILE A 19 15.79 -7.73 -0.21
CA ILE A 19 15.83 -9.18 -0.01
C ILE A 19 16.14 -9.90 -1.32
N ASP A 20 16.88 -11.01 -1.24
CA ASP A 20 17.14 -11.87 -2.39
C ASP A 20 15.90 -12.72 -2.77
N ARG A 21 16.02 -13.52 -3.83
CA ARG A 21 14.96 -14.43 -4.30
C ARG A 21 14.53 -15.47 -3.26
N ALA A 22 15.42 -15.84 -2.34
CA ALA A 22 15.15 -16.79 -1.27
C ALA A 22 14.54 -16.11 -0.03
N GLY A 23 14.34 -14.78 -0.06
CA GLY A 23 13.85 -13.98 1.04
C GLY A 23 14.91 -13.62 2.08
N ARG A 24 16.21 -13.80 1.79
CA ARG A 24 17.30 -13.40 2.69
C ARG A 24 17.52 -11.90 2.60
N LEU A 25 17.68 -11.26 3.75
CA LEU A 25 17.93 -9.82 3.83
C LEU A 25 19.35 -9.48 3.38
N LEU A 26 19.46 -8.74 2.27
CA LEU A 26 20.72 -8.22 1.74
C LEU A 26 21.05 -6.85 2.34
N TYR A 27 20.02 -6.05 2.64
CA TYR A 27 20.17 -4.72 3.22
C TYR A 27 18.93 -4.35 4.04
N ALA A 28 19.11 -3.60 5.14
CA ALA A 28 18.05 -2.89 5.83
C ALA A 28 18.60 -1.62 6.48
N ASN A 29 17.87 -0.52 6.35
CA ASN A 29 18.11 0.65 7.19
C ASN A 29 17.56 0.43 8.62
N ALA A 30 17.89 1.32 9.54
CA ALA A 30 17.49 1.21 10.95
C ALA A 30 15.96 1.07 11.14
N ARG A 31 15.17 1.78 10.32
CA ARG A 31 13.70 1.67 10.36
C ARG A 31 13.18 0.33 9.86
N ALA A 32 13.76 -0.21 8.78
CA ALA A 32 13.39 -1.53 8.29
C ALA A 32 13.78 -2.64 9.28
N ALA A 33 14.94 -2.53 9.92
CA ALA A 33 15.34 -3.45 10.98
C ALA A 33 14.35 -3.43 12.15
N ALA A 34 13.99 -2.24 12.66
CA ALA A 34 13.02 -2.09 13.73
C ALA A 34 11.62 -2.61 13.34
N LEU A 35 11.19 -2.42 12.09
CA LEU A 35 9.94 -2.97 11.58
C LEU A 35 9.96 -4.50 11.55
N ALA A 36 11.06 -5.09 11.08
CA ALA A 36 11.23 -6.55 11.05
C ALA A 36 11.21 -7.15 12.47
N ASP A 37 11.85 -6.47 13.45
CA ASP A 37 11.81 -6.89 14.85
C ASP A 37 10.41 -6.78 15.45
N ALA A 38 9.70 -5.68 15.18
CA ALA A 38 8.32 -5.52 15.63
C ALA A 38 7.39 -6.60 15.07
N LEU A 39 7.61 -7.03 13.82
CA LEU A 39 6.86 -8.13 13.20
C LEU A 39 7.16 -9.49 13.81
N ARG A 40 8.41 -9.74 14.23
CA ARG A 40 8.81 -10.97 14.92
C ARG A 40 8.28 -11.03 16.36
N GLY A 41 8.42 -9.93 17.11
CA GLY A 41 7.99 -9.83 18.51
C GLY A 41 6.47 -9.84 18.70
N ALA A 42 5.71 -9.53 17.64
CA ALA A 42 4.26 -9.46 17.64
C ALA A 42 3.52 -10.79 17.85
N GLY A 43 4.21 -11.95 17.97
CA GLY A 43 3.54 -13.24 18.13
C GLY A 43 2.54 -13.47 17.00
N ALA A 44 3.05 -13.63 15.78
CA ALA A 44 2.31 -13.73 14.52
C ALA A 44 0.88 -14.27 14.64
N SER A 45 -0.11 -13.37 14.66
CA SER A 45 -1.45 -13.70 14.19
C SER A 45 -1.54 -13.32 12.71
N ALA A 46 -1.58 -14.35 11.87
CA ALA A 46 -2.07 -14.42 10.49
C ALA A 46 -1.11 -14.25 9.29
N THR A 47 0.21 -14.07 9.42
CA THR A 47 1.12 -14.18 8.25
C THR A 47 2.48 -14.72 8.67
N THR A 48 2.88 -15.88 8.16
CA THR A 48 4.23 -16.42 8.38
C THR A 48 5.26 -15.57 7.64
N ASN A 49 6.54 -15.59 8.06
CA ASN A 49 7.61 -14.86 7.35
C ASN A 49 7.66 -15.21 5.84
N ALA A 50 7.43 -16.49 5.51
CA ALA A 50 7.36 -16.98 4.13
C ALA A 50 6.20 -16.37 3.34
N GLU A 51 5.02 -16.22 3.96
CA GLU A 51 3.85 -15.62 3.32
C GLU A 51 4.04 -14.12 3.10
N LEU A 52 4.67 -13.41 4.04
CA LEU A 52 5.03 -12.00 3.84
C LEU A 52 6.00 -11.85 2.66
N VAL A 53 7.05 -12.68 2.59
CA VAL A 53 8.00 -12.69 1.47
C VAL A 53 7.27 -12.97 0.14
N ALA A 54 6.37 -13.96 0.10
CA ALA A 54 5.57 -14.24 -1.10
C ALA A 54 4.71 -13.04 -1.54
N ARG A 55 4.08 -12.34 -0.58
CA ARG A 55 3.30 -11.13 -0.84
C ARG A 55 4.17 -9.97 -1.36
N LEU A 56 5.39 -9.84 -0.86
CA LEU A 56 6.34 -8.83 -1.34
C LEU A 56 6.82 -9.14 -2.77
N HIS A 57 7.08 -10.40 -3.11
CA HIS A 57 7.37 -10.80 -4.49
C HIS A 57 6.18 -10.64 -5.44
N ALA A 58 4.94 -10.77 -4.95
CA ALA A 58 3.75 -10.41 -5.72
C ALA A 58 3.68 -8.90 -5.95
N SER A 59 3.85 -8.10 -4.89
CA SER A 59 3.93 -6.63 -4.92
C SER A 59 4.97 -6.10 -5.91
N ALA A 60 6.13 -6.74 -5.98
CA ALA A 60 7.18 -6.37 -6.93
C ALA A 60 6.77 -6.58 -8.40
N ARG A 61 5.82 -7.48 -8.68
CA ARG A 61 5.33 -7.78 -10.03
C ARG A 61 4.13 -6.93 -10.42
N ASP A 62 3.19 -6.72 -9.51
CA ASP A 62 1.92 -6.02 -9.78
C ASP A 62 1.93 -4.54 -9.36
N GLY A 63 2.97 -4.11 -8.64
CA GLY A 63 3.13 -2.76 -8.11
C GLY A 63 2.19 -2.41 -6.95
N LEU A 64 1.39 -3.37 -6.47
CA LEU A 64 0.38 -3.17 -5.42
C LEU A 64 1.03 -3.19 -4.04
N PRO A 65 0.65 -2.27 -3.13
CA PRO A 65 1.23 -2.20 -1.79
C PRO A 65 0.74 -3.38 -0.92
N VAL A 66 1.67 -3.92 -0.14
CA VAL A 66 1.39 -4.87 0.93
C VAL A 66 1.08 -4.09 2.21
N ARG A 67 -0.12 -4.28 2.77
CA ARG A 67 -0.43 -3.81 4.12
C ARG A 67 0.02 -4.84 5.15
N VAL A 68 0.75 -4.38 6.15
CA VAL A 68 1.15 -5.17 7.31
C VAL A 68 0.68 -4.46 8.57
N THR A 69 0.10 -5.21 9.50
CA THR A 69 -0.38 -4.67 10.79
C THR A 69 0.48 -5.27 11.90
N LEU A 70 1.03 -4.41 12.75
CA LEU A 70 1.82 -4.78 13.92
C LEU A 70 0.89 -5.20 15.07
N ALA A 71 1.42 -5.91 16.08
CA ALA A 71 0.64 -6.31 17.26
C ALA A 71 0.02 -5.13 18.01
N ASP A 72 0.67 -3.97 17.99
CA ASP A 72 0.16 -2.73 18.60
C ASP A 72 -0.94 -2.04 17.77
N GLY A 73 -1.40 -2.65 16.67
CA GLY A 73 -2.44 -2.15 15.80
C GLY A 73 -1.97 -1.11 14.78
N ARG A 74 -0.73 -0.64 14.84
CA ARG A 74 -0.17 0.24 13.80
C ARG A 74 -0.03 -0.54 12.50
N ALA A 75 -0.40 0.11 11.40
CA ALA A 75 -0.27 -0.48 10.08
C ALA A 75 0.81 0.20 9.27
N TRP A 76 1.44 -0.56 8.39
CA TRP A 76 2.45 -0.12 7.43
C TRP A 76 2.00 -0.47 6.02
N HIS A 77 2.28 0.43 5.08
CA HIS A 77 2.17 0.19 3.65
C HIS A 77 3.56 -0.03 3.10
N ILE A 78 3.75 -1.17 2.45
CA ILE A 78 5.02 -1.62 1.92
C ILE A 78 4.88 -1.79 0.41
N ARG A 79 5.76 -1.16 -0.36
CA ARG A 79 5.94 -1.47 -1.78
C ARG A 79 7.19 -2.28 -1.97
N ALA A 80 7.18 -3.13 -2.99
CA ALA A 80 8.37 -3.74 -3.51
C ALA A 80 8.55 -3.46 -5.00
N TRP A 81 9.78 -3.52 -5.48
CA TRP A 81 10.12 -3.49 -6.90
C TRP A 81 11.37 -4.35 -7.13
N PRO A 82 11.53 -4.96 -8.32
CA PRO A 82 12.70 -5.76 -8.63
C PRO A 82 13.97 -4.92 -8.65
N VAL A 83 15.08 -5.50 -8.19
CA VAL A 83 16.42 -4.91 -8.24
C VAL A 83 17.46 -6.02 -8.49
N GLY A 84 18.37 -5.81 -9.45
CA GLY A 84 19.44 -6.77 -9.75
C GLY A 84 18.95 -8.19 -10.07
N ASP A 85 19.73 -9.20 -9.68
CA ASP A 85 19.56 -10.62 -10.00
C ASP A 85 18.41 -11.30 -9.24
N GLY A 86 17.19 -10.82 -9.44
CA GLY A 86 15.98 -11.39 -8.83
C GLY A 86 15.80 -11.04 -7.34
N ALA A 87 16.59 -10.11 -6.82
CA ALA A 87 16.30 -9.46 -5.56
C ALA A 87 15.14 -8.46 -5.72
N ILE A 88 14.53 -8.10 -4.60
CA ILE A 88 13.52 -7.05 -4.55
C ILE A 88 13.94 -6.00 -3.53
N ALA A 89 13.82 -4.74 -3.92
CA ALA A 89 13.91 -3.61 -3.02
C ALA A 89 12.51 -3.34 -2.43
N ILE A 90 12.49 -2.95 -1.17
CA ILE A 90 11.29 -2.76 -0.37
C ILE A 90 11.36 -1.37 0.26
N ALA A 91 10.29 -0.60 0.14
CA ALA A 91 10.10 0.62 0.91
C ALA A 91 8.77 0.58 1.68
N GLY A 92 8.82 0.94 2.96
CA GLY A 92 7.69 0.97 3.86
C GLY A 92 7.47 2.34 4.47
N SER A 93 6.22 2.74 4.59
CA SER A 93 5.78 3.91 5.35
C SER A 93 4.66 3.52 6.32
N PRO A 94 4.45 4.29 7.41
CA PRO A 94 3.24 4.16 8.21
C PRO A 94 2.00 4.28 7.31
N ALA A 95 1.09 3.32 7.40
CA ALA A 95 -0.12 3.36 6.61
C ALA A 95 -1.02 4.49 7.14
N PRO A 96 -1.58 5.33 6.24
CA PRO A 96 -2.52 6.36 6.65
C PRO A 96 -3.73 5.75 7.37
N ARG A 97 -4.33 6.55 8.26
CA ARG A 97 -5.57 6.14 8.93
C ARG A 97 -6.64 5.87 7.87
N PRO A 98 -7.63 4.97 8.14
CA PRO A 98 -8.66 4.65 7.16
C PRO A 98 -9.40 5.86 6.58
N SER A 99 -9.64 6.89 7.39
CA SER A 99 -10.24 8.16 6.97
C SER A 99 -9.34 8.94 6.00
N GLU A 100 -8.06 9.12 6.36
CA GLU A 100 -7.07 9.81 5.52
C GLU A 100 -6.88 9.12 4.17
N HIS A 101 -6.95 7.78 4.15
CA HIS A 101 -6.84 7.02 2.90
C HIS A 101 -8.02 7.27 1.96
N ILE A 102 -9.25 7.34 2.49
CA ILE A 102 -10.44 7.69 1.68
C ILE A 102 -10.30 9.11 1.14
N ASP A 103 -9.84 10.06 1.95
CA ASP A 103 -9.67 11.45 1.51
C ASP A 103 -8.57 11.60 0.45
N ARG A 104 -7.45 10.89 0.58
CA ARG A 104 -6.39 10.87 -0.45
C ARG A 104 -6.91 10.32 -1.77
N VAL A 105 -7.67 9.21 -1.74
CA VAL A 105 -8.29 8.63 -2.94
C VAL A 105 -9.32 9.59 -3.54
N ARG A 106 -10.13 10.23 -2.69
CA ARG A 106 -11.13 11.22 -3.10
C ARG A 106 -10.50 12.38 -3.87
N VAL A 107 -9.46 12.98 -3.30
CA VAL A 107 -8.74 14.12 -3.89
C VAL A 107 -7.96 13.68 -5.13
N GLY A 108 -7.18 12.60 -5.04
CA GLY A 108 -6.30 12.15 -6.13
C GLY A 108 -7.03 11.62 -7.37
N LEU A 109 -8.27 11.15 -7.24
CA LEU A 109 -9.10 10.63 -8.34
C LEU A 109 -10.32 11.51 -8.66
N GLY A 110 -10.51 12.64 -8.00
CA GLY A 110 -11.69 13.49 -8.21
C GLY A 110 -13.02 12.78 -7.93
N LEU A 111 -13.04 11.90 -6.93
CA LEU A 111 -14.22 11.11 -6.57
C LEU A 111 -15.08 11.82 -5.53
N GLY A 112 -16.37 11.48 -5.49
CA GLY A 112 -17.22 11.76 -4.33
C GLY A 112 -16.81 10.92 -3.12
N ARG A 113 -17.30 11.26 -1.92
CA ARG A 113 -16.97 10.54 -0.68
C ARG A 113 -17.37 9.06 -0.75
N ASP A 114 -18.58 8.77 -1.22
CA ASP A 114 -19.10 7.41 -1.33
C ASP A 114 -18.44 6.61 -2.45
N GLU A 115 -18.05 7.27 -3.53
CA GLU A 115 -17.29 6.66 -4.63
C GLU A 115 -15.89 6.27 -4.14
N ALA A 116 -15.21 7.16 -3.42
CA ALA A 116 -13.90 6.89 -2.84
C ALA A 116 -13.96 5.75 -1.81
N ALA A 117 -14.96 5.74 -0.93
CA ALA A 117 -15.15 4.67 0.04
C ALA A 117 -15.39 3.31 -0.64
N LEU A 118 -16.22 3.28 -1.69
CA LEU A 118 -16.46 2.09 -2.51
C LEU A 118 -15.18 1.62 -3.20
N ALA A 119 -14.44 2.54 -3.83
CA ALA A 119 -13.18 2.27 -4.51
C ALA A 119 -12.15 1.65 -3.56
N VAL A 120 -11.99 2.22 -2.37
CA VAL A 120 -11.10 1.71 -1.32
C VAL A 120 -11.48 0.30 -0.87
N MET A 121 -12.78 0.00 -0.68
CA MET A 121 -13.21 -1.35 -0.33
C MET A 121 -12.87 -2.37 -1.42
N VAL A 122 -13.03 -1.98 -2.69
CA VAL A 122 -12.63 -2.81 -3.82
C VAL A 122 -11.12 -3.03 -3.86
N ALA A 123 -10.31 -1.99 -3.68
CA ALA A 123 -8.86 -2.12 -3.60
C ALA A 123 -8.39 -3.03 -2.45
N ARG A 124 -9.15 -3.09 -1.35
CA ARG A 124 -8.90 -3.98 -0.20
C ARG A 124 -9.35 -5.42 -0.41
N GLY A 125 -9.90 -5.76 -1.57
CA GLY A 125 -10.31 -7.13 -1.88
C GLY A 125 -11.75 -7.50 -1.50
N LEU A 126 -12.59 -6.57 -1.00
CA LEU A 126 -13.97 -6.88 -0.63
C LEU A 126 -14.81 -7.26 -1.86
N SER A 127 -15.57 -8.36 -1.77
CA SER A 127 -16.47 -8.76 -2.85
C SER A 127 -17.68 -7.83 -2.96
N ASN A 128 -18.38 -7.85 -4.09
CA ASN A 128 -19.62 -7.06 -4.25
C ASN A 128 -20.66 -7.47 -3.20
N LYS A 129 -20.65 -8.73 -2.74
CA LYS A 129 -21.52 -9.25 -1.68
C LYS A 129 -21.17 -8.64 -0.32
N ASP A 130 -19.88 -8.55 0.02
CA ASP A 130 -19.44 -7.95 1.29
C ASP A 130 -19.75 -6.45 1.32
N ILE A 131 -19.54 -5.77 0.20
CA ILE A 131 -19.85 -4.35 0.05
C ILE A 131 -21.37 -4.11 0.15
N ALA A 132 -22.16 -4.96 -0.50
CA ALA A 132 -23.62 -4.91 -0.45
C ALA A 132 -24.15 -5.06 0.98
N ALA A 133 -23.65 -6.06 1.72
CA ALA A 133 -23.99 -6.26 3.13
C ALA A 133 -23.61 -5.07 4.00
N ARG A 134 -22.47 -4.41 3.72
CA ARG A 134 -21.99 -3.27 4.49
C ARG A 134 -22.82 -1.99 4.29
N TYR A 135 -23.39 -1.84 3.10
CA TYR A 135 -24.25 -0.69 2.76
C TYR A 135 -25.74 -1.00 2.93
N ASP A 136 -26.11 -2.23 3.29
CA ASP A 136 -27.49 -2.71 3.30
C ASP A 136 -28.22 -2.46 1.96
N VAL A 137 -27.57 -2.86 0.86
CA VAL A 137 -28.10 -2.70 -0.51
C VAL A 137 -28.00 -4.00 -1.31
N PRO A 138 -28.79 -4.17 -2.38
CA PRO A 138 -28.63 -5.30 -3.29
C PRO A 138 -27.25 -5.34 -3.96
N VAL A 139 -26.73 -6.54 -4.22
CA VAL A 139 -25.45 -6.76 -4.95
C VAL A 139 -25.48 -6.12 -6.35
N GLY A 140 -26.65 -6.10 -7.00
CA GLY A 140 -26.85 -5.42 -8.28
C GLY A 140 -26.57 -3.91 -8.20
N THR A 141 -26.97 -3.26 -7.10
CA THR A 141 -26.70 -1.83 -6.87
C THR A 141 -25.20 -1.56 -6.76
N VAL A 142 -24.46 -2.42 -6.06
CA VAL A 142 -22.99 -2.32 -5.99
C VAL A 142 -22.37 -2.49 -7.37
N SER A 143 -22.82 -3.47 -8.15
CA SER A 143 -22.31 -3.75 -9.49
C SER A 143 -22.51 -2.55 -10.43
N THR A 144 -23.68 -1.92 -10.40
CA THR A 144 -23.97 -0.70 -11.17
C THR A 144 -23.10 0.47 -10.72
N ARG A 145 -22.91 0.67 -9.41
CA ARG A 145 -22.03 1.73 -8.88
C ARG A 145 -20.58 1.52 -9.32
N LEU A 146 -20.09 0.28 -9.31
CA LEU A 146 -18.74 -0.04 -9.78
C LEU A 146 -18.57 0.14 -11.28
N TRP A 147 -19.58 -0.22 -12.09
CA TRP A 147 -19.54 0.03 -13.53
C TRP A 147 -19.43 1.54 -13.85
N ARG A 148 -20.20 2.39 -13.15
CA ARG A 148 -20.10 3.86 -13.29
C ARG A 148 -18.73 4.37 -12.84
N LEU A 149 -18.21 3.84 -11.74
CA LEU A 149 -16.90 4.20 -11.21
C LEU A 149 -15.77 3.84 -12.20
N TYR A 150 -15.82 2.64 -12.78
CA TYR A 150 -14.85 2.17 -13.76
C TYR A 150 -14.79 3.08 -14.99
N ARG A 151 -15.96 3.46 -15.51
CA ARG A 151 -16.05 4.41 -16.63
C ARG A 151 -15.56 5.80 -16.26
N LYS A 152 -15.87 6.29 -15.06
CA LYS A 152 -15.43 7.61 -14.59
C LYS A 152 -13.91 7.70 -14.47
N LEU A 153 -13.26 6.59 -14.12
CA LEU A 153 -11.81 6.51 -13.91
C LEU A 153 -11.03 5.96 -15.11
N ASP A 154 -11.71 5.63 -16.20
CA ASP A 154 -11.14 4.95 -17.37
C ASP A 154 -10.35 3.68 -17.02
N VAL A 155 -10.86 2.91 -16.06
CA VAL A 155 -10.30 1.60 -15.68
C VAL A 155 -11.21 0.50 -16.17
N ARG A 156 -10.63 -0.59 -16.65
CA ARG A 156 -11.35 -1.69 -17.31
C ARG A 156 -11.78 -2.77 -16.34
N ASN A 157 -11.05 -2.92 -15.24
CA ASN A 157 -11.25 -4.00 -14.30
C ASN A 157 -10.85 -3.62 -12.88
N ARG A 158 -11.17 -4.54 -11.98
CA ARG A 158 -10.89 -4.43 -10.54
C ARG A 158 -9.40 -4.27 -10.22
N ALA A 159 -8.53 -4.95 -10.95
CA ALA A 159 -7.09 -4.89 -10.73
C ALA A 159 -6.54 -3.51 -11.13
N GLU A 160 -6.99 -2.97 -12.27
CA GLU A 160 -6.65 -1.61 -12.71
C GLU A 160 -7.16 -0.56 -11.72
N LEU A 161 -8.38 -0.71 -11.18
CA LEU A 161 -8.86 0.17 -10.11
C LEU A 161 -7.95 0.10 -8.87
N ALA A 162 -7.58 -1.11 -8.44
CA ALA A 162 -6.70 -1.30 -7.29
C ALA A 162 -5.34 -0.64 -7.50
N HIS A 163 -4.79 -0.74 -8.72
CA HIS A 163 -3.54 -0.09 -9.10
C HIS A 163 -3.66 1.44 -9.07
N ALA A 164 -4.70 2.00 -9.69
CA ALA A 164 -4.94 3.45 -9.72
C ALA A 164 -5.09 4.06 -8.32
N ILE A 165 -5.67 3.31 -7.37
CA ILE A 165 -5.79 3.69 -5.96
C ILE A 165 -4.45 3.58 -5.25
N ALA A 166 -3.71 2.49 -5.48
CA ALA A 166 -2.40 2.27 -4.89
C ALA A 166 -1.44 3.41 -5.18
N GLU A 167 -1.33 3.81 -6.46
CA GLU A 167 -0.47 4.91 -6.88
C GLU A 167 -0.74 6.21 -6.11
N ARG A 168 -2.02 6.52 -5.88
CA ARG A 168 -2.45 7.79 -5.28
C ARG A 168 -2.52 7.75 -3.75
N ALA A 169 -2.61 6.57 -3.15
CA ALA A 169 -2.55 6.39 -1.70
C ALA A 169 -1.14 6.62 -1.13
N LEU A 170 -0.12 6.44 -1.97
CA LEU A 170 1.30 6.52 -1.62
C LEU A 170 1.91 7.92 -1.84
N VAL A 171 1.17 8.85 -2.45
CA VAL A 171 1.63 10.22 -2.63
C VAL A 171 1.45 10.99 -1.32
N ASP A 172 2.48 11.02 -0.50
CA ASP A 172 2.69 12.09 0.47
C ASP A 172 3.65 13.11 -0.18
N VAL A 173 3.13 13.84 -1.16
CA VAL A 173 3.79 15.05 -1.63
C VAL A 173 3.03 16.20 -0.98
N ARG A 174 3.47 16.59 0.22
CA ARG A 174 3.39 18.00 0.58
C ARG A 174 4.33 18.73 -0.36
N LEU A 175 3.82 19.21 -1.49
CA LEU A 175 4.36 20.45 -2.00
C LEU A 175 3.80 21.48 -1.03
N ASP A 176 4.56 21.75 0.03
CA ASP A 176 4.39 23.01 0.74
C ASP A 176 4.60 24.07 -0.34
N ARG A 177 3.48 24.59 -0.85
CA ARG A 177 3.50 25.84 -1.57
C ARG A 177 3.87 26.85 -0.49
N GLU A 178 5.14 27.25 -0.47
CA GLU A 178 5.63 28.39 0.31
C GLU A 178 4.57 29.51 0.26
N PRO A 179 3.99 29.92 1.39
CA PRO A 179 3.18 31.12 1.42
C PRO A 179 4.09 32.33 1.35
N GLY A 180 4.23 32.88 0.15
CA GLY A 180 4.67 34.27 -0.06
C GLY A 180 6.17 34.49 -0.20
N ALA A 181 6.57 34.83 -1.43
CA ALA A 181 7.48 35.93 -1.71
C ALA A 181 6.89 36.69 -2.92
#